data_AF-A0A957EY25-F1
#
_entry.id   AF-A0A957EY25-F1
#
_cell.length_a   1.000
_cell.length_b   1.000
_cell.length_c   1.000
_cell.angle_alpha   90.00
_cell.angle_beta   90.00
_cell.angle_gamma   90.00
#
_symmetry.space_group_name_H-M   'P 1'
#
loop_
_entity.id
_entity.type
_entity.pdbx_description
1 polymer ?
#
loop_
_entity_poly.entity_id
_entity_poly.type
_entity_poly.pdbx_seq_one_letter_code
_entity_poly.pdbx_strand_id
1 'polypeptide(L)'
;MTARRVTYTIAGQAVASRVQTFSPTAGNTLYRLYTDHLGSTITHSTMSGGTVAGANTYYLPYGSYRGTPPTQTLPHRDFTGPREKPEVWAVYYQA
;
A
#
# COMPACT_ATOMS: atom_id res chain seq x y z
N MET A 1 10.90 15.59 9.73
CA MET A 1 11.54 15.07 8.50
C MET A 1 10.44 14.78 7.48
N THR A 2 10.52 15.36 6.29
CA THR A 2 9.50 15.16 5.25
C THR A 2 9.88 13.95 4.40
N ALA A 3 8.98 12.97 4.30
CA ALA A 3 9.14 11.81 3.42
C ALA A 3 8.21 11.97 2.20
N ARG A 4 8.79 12.01 1.00
CA ARG A 4 8.03 11.94 -0.26
C ARG A 4 7.73 10.47 -0.56
N ARG A 5 6.48 10.18 -0.90
CA ARG A 5 6.03 8.85 -1.31
C ARG A 5 5.54 8.90 -2.76
N VAL A 6 6.02 7.97 -3.58
CA VAL A 6 5.65 7.85 -5.00
C VAL A 6 5.09 6.47 -5.25
N THR A 7 3.98 6.36 -5.98
CA THR A 7 3.39 5.10 -6.42
C THR A 7 3.64 4.94 -7.92
N TYR A 8 4.15 3.78 -8.33
CA TYR A 8 4.32 3.40 -9.73
C TYR A 8 3.14 2.55 -10.17
N THR A 9 2.63 2.83 -11.37
CA THR A 9 1.53 2.09 -11.99
C THR A 9 1.93 1.52 -13.34
N ILE A 10 1.36 0.37 -13.69
CA ILE A 10 1.43 -0.22 -15.04
C ILE A 10 -0.02 -0.47 -15.45
N ALA A 11 -0.41 0.03 -16.63
CA ALA A 11 -1.78 -0.10 -17.14
C ALA A 11 -2.88 0.32 -16.13
N GLY A 12 -2.60 1.33 -15.30
CA GLY A 12 -3.55 1.83 -14.27
C GLY A 12 -3.48 1.12 -12.92
N GLN A 13 -2.80 -0.02 -12.81
CA GLN A 13 -2.65 -0.78 -11.56
C GLN A 13 -1.37 -0.40 -10.82
N ALA A 14 -1.43 -0.21 -9.50
CA ALA A 14 -0.25 0.07 -8.69
C ALA A 14 0.62 -1.18 -8.52
N VAL A 15 1.93 -1.05 -8.76
CA VAL A 15 2.89 -2.20 -8.76
C VAL A 15 4.06 -2.01 -7.78
N ALA A 16 4.36 -0.77 -7.41
CA ALA A 16 5.45 -0.47 -6.50
C ALA A 16 5.24 0.88 -5.81
N SER A 17 5.86 1.07 -4.66
CA SER A 17 5.93 2.35 -3.97
C SER A 17 7.37 2.69 -3.59
N ARG A 18 7.73 3.96 -3.67
CA ARG A 18 9.04 4.47 -3.27
C ARG A 18 8.87 5.49 -2.16
N VAL A 19 9.65 5.30 -1.09
CA VAL A 19 9.75 6.25 0.01
C VAL A 19 11.10 6.95 -0.11
N GLN A 20 11.06 8.27 -0.25
CA GLN A 20 12.23 9.13 -0.30
C GLN A 20 12.18 10.04 0.92
N THR A 21 13.07 9.79 1.89
CA THR A 21 13.31 10.74 2.97
C THR A 21 14.40 11.72 2.55
N PHE A 22 14.20 13.02 2.83
CA PHE A 22 15.26 14.03 2.70
C PHE A 22 16.25 13.85 3.86
N SER A 23 17.06 12.79 3.79
CA SER A 23 18.15 12.53 4.72
C SER A 23 19.28 11.86 3.93
N PRO A 24 20.55 12.26 4.17
CA PRO A 24 21.70 11.62 3.52
C PRO A 24 21.89 10.15 3.96
N THR A 25 21.29 9.74 5.07
CA THR A 25 21.45 8.41 5.69
C THR A 25 20.19 7.55 5.65
N ALA A 26 19.02 8.15 5.39
CA ALA A 26 17.77 7.44 5.10
C ALA A 26 17.31 7.97 3.75
N GLY A 27 17.42 7.26 2.63
CA GLY A 27 16.99 5.88 2.42
C GLY A 27 15.91 5.95 1.34
N ASN A 28 16.34 6.00 0.08
CA ASN A 28 15.46 5.96 -1.09
C ASN A 28 15.08 4.49 -1.34
N THR A 29 14.01 4.03 -0.70
CA THR A 29 13.65 2.61 -0.69
C THR A 29 12.48 2.35 -1.63
N LEU A 30 12.64 1.35 -2.49
CA LEU A 30 11.57 0.82 -3.35
C LEU A 30 10.95 -0.41 -2.68
N TYR A 31 9.63 -0.48 -2.72
CA TYR A 31 8.83 -1.59 -2.24
C TYR A 31 7.97 -2.11 -3.37
N ARG A 32 7.86 -3.43 -3.49
CA ARG A 32 6.93 -4.05 -4.43
C ARG A 32 5.56 -4.17 -3.78
N LEU A 33 4.52 -3.86 -4.55
CA LEU A 33 3.12 -4.00 -4.12
C LEU A 33 2.54 -5.28 -4.71
N TYR A 34 1.85 -6.06 -3.88
CA TYR A 34 1.09 -7.23 -4.31
C TYR A 34 -0.39 -6.96 -4.15
N THR A 35 -1.14 -7.17 -5.21
CA THR A 35 -2.60 -7.04 -5.21
C THR A 35 -3.26 -8.34 -5.63
N ASP A 36 -4.50 -8.55 -5.19
CA ASP A 36 -5.35 -9.61 -5.72
C ASP A 36 -5.85 -9.29 -7.16
N HIS A 37 -6.69 -10.18 -7.69
CA HIS A 37 -7.27 -10.05 -9.03
C HIS A 37 -8.28 -8.89 -9.17
N LEU A 38 -8.78 -8.35 -8.06
CA LEU A 38 -9.67 -7.18 -8.02
C LEU A 38 -8.90 -5.88 -7.78
N GLY A 39 -7.58 -5.95 -7.58
CA GLY A 39 -6.73 -4.80 -7.31
C GLY A 39 -6.58 -4.45 -5.83
N SER A 40 -7.07 -5.28 -4.91
CA SER A 40 -6.93 -5.07 -3.46
C SER A 40 -5.50 -5.34 -3.01
N THR A 41 -4.89 -4.44 -2.24
CA THR A 41 -3.54 -4.65 -1.69
C THR A 41 -3.51 -5.79 -0.67
N ILE A 42 -2.71 -6.82 -0.93
CA ILE A 42 -2.50 -7.93 0.01
C ILE A 42 -1.28 -7.67 0.89
N THR A 43 -0.17 -7.21 0.31
CA THR A 43 1.07 -6.97 1.05
C THR A 43 2.08 -6.14 0.27
N HIS A 44 3.17 -5.73 0.94
CA HIS A 44 4.34 -5.12 0.35
C HIS A 44 5.59 -5.94 0.68
N SER A 45 6.56 -5.97 -0.24
CA SER A 45 7.88 -6.51 0.04
C SER A 45 8.99 -5.51 -0.20
N THR A 46 10.11 -5.70 0.49
CA THR A 46 11.39 -5.06 0.15
C THR A 46 11.91 -5.61 -1.18
N MET A 47 12.85 -4.90 -1.80
CA MET A 47 13.53 -5.40 -3.01
C MET A 47 14.30 -6.71 -2.79
N SER A 48 14.66 -7.03 -1.54
CA SER A 48 15.26 -8.31 -1.17
C SER A 48 14.24 -9.45 -1.01
N GLY A 49 12.95 -9.19 -1.21
CA GLY A 49 11.87 -10.18 -1.15
C GLY A 49 11.25 -10.38 0.23
N GLY A 50 11.74 -9.68 1.27
CA GLY A 50 11.18 -9.75 2.61
C GLY A 50 9.87 -8.98 2.72
N THR A 51 8.86 -9.56 3.37
CA THR A 51 7.58 -8.89 3.62
C THR A 51 7.76 -7.71 4.57
N VAL A 52 7.12 -6.57 4.26
CA VAL A 52 7.11 -5.40 5.15
C VAL A 52 6.27 -5.71 6.39
N ALA A 53 6.83 -5.45 7.57
CA ALA A 53 6.14 -5.67 8.83
C ALA A 53 4.82 -4.88 8.88
N GLY A 54 3.72 -5.55 9.27
CA GLY A 54 2.40 -4.94 9.35
C GLY A 54 1.74 -4.61 8.01
N ALA A 55 2.25 -5.11 6.88
CA ALA A 55 1.67 -4.87 5.55
C ALA A 55 0.65 -5.91 5.10
N ASN A 56 0.62 -7.08 5.74
CA ASN A 56 -0.31 -8.14 5.37
C ASN A 56 -1.75 -7.72 5.65
N THR A 57 -2.56 -7.80 4.61
CA THR A 57 -3.94 -7.32 4.61
C THR A 57 -4.83 -8.39 4.00
N TYR A 58 -5.96 -8.62 4.66
CA TYR A 58 -6.97 -9.56 4.22
C TYR A 58 -8.33 -8.88 4.29
N TYR A 59 -9.14 -9.07 3.26
CA TYR A 59 -10.46 -8.45 3.17
C TYR A 59 -11.56 -9.52 3.27
N LEU A 60 -12.66 -9.16 3.92
CA LEU A 60 -13.95 -9.83 3.77
C LEU A 60 -14.53 -9.51 2.38
N PRO A 61 -15.53 -10.26 1.90
CA PRO A 61 -16.08 -10.09 0.54
C PRO A 61 -16.56 -8.68 0.17
N TYR A 62 -16.85 -7.84 1.17
CA TYR A 62 -17.33 -6.47 0.99
C TYR A 62 -16.35 -5.39 1.48
N GLY A 63 -15.08 -5.74 1.66
CA GLY A 63 -14.00 -4.78 1.86
C GLY A 63 -13.64 -4.43 3.29
N SER A 64 -14.41 -4.87 4.29
CA SER A 64 -13.95 -4.79 5.69
C SER A 64 -12.72 -5.68 5.90
N TYR A 65 -11.79 -5.25 6.75
CA TYR A 65 -10.63 -6.07 7.07
C TYR A 65 -11.04 -7.36 7.78
N ARG A 66 -10.46 -8.47 7.34
CA ARG A 66 -10.56 -9.76 8.02
C ARG A 66 -9.47 -9.83 9.09
N GLY A 67 -9.80 -9.37 10.31
CA GLY A 67 -8.88 -9.30 11.43
C GLY A 67 -8.31 -7.90 11.61
N THR A 68 -6.99 -7.80 11.84
CA THR A 68 -6.34 -6.53 12.12
C THR A 68 -6.02 -5.77 10.82
N PRO A 69 -6.36 -4.47 10.74
CA PRO A 69 -5.92 -3.61 9.64
C PRO A 69 -4.39 -3.53 9.54
N PRO A 70 -3.83 -3.27 8.34
CA PRO A 70 -2.41 -3.05 8.18
C PRO A 70 -1.95 -1.82 8.97
N THR A 71 -0.78 -1.91 9.60
CA THR A 71 -0.18 -0.81 10.37
C THR A 71 0.94 -0.09 9.62
N GLN A 72 1.29 -0.58 8.42
CA GLN A 72 2.28 0.03 7.56
C GLN A 72 1.82 1.40 7.03
N THR A 73 2.77 2.30 6.75
CA THR A 73 2.48 3.68 6.28
C THR A 73 2.91 3.95 4.83
N LEU A 74 3.20 2.89 4.08
CA LEU A 74 3.49 2.96 2.64
C LEU A 74 2.18 3.22 1.88
N PRO A 75 2.27 3.85 0.70
CA PRO A 75 1.15 3.95 -0.21
C PRO A 75 0.62 2.56 -0.56
N HIS A 76 -0.68 2.40 -0.42
CA HIS A 76 -1.42 1.21 -0.78
C HIS A 76 -2.74 1.61 -1.44
N ARG A 77 -3.38 0.61 -2.02
CA ARG A 77 -4.68 0.69 -2.69
C ARG A 77 -5.52 -0.40 -2.05
N ASP A 78 -6.44 0.00 -1.18
CA ASP A 78 -7.20 -0.90 -0.32
C ASP A 78 -8.14 -1.80 -1.12
N PHE A 79 -9.18 -2.34 -0.49
CA PHE A 79 -10.15 -3.19 -1.16
C PHE A 79 -10.58 -2.62 -2.52
N THR A 80 -10.38 -3.41 -3.59
CA THR A 80 -10.66 -3.12 -5.02
C THR A 80 -9.86 -2.00 -5.69
N GLY A 81 -8.75 -1.53 -5.09
CA GLY A 81 -7.90 -0.52 -5.70
C GLY A 81 -8.09 0.98 -5.34
N PRO A 82 -9.19 1.45 -4.71
CA PRO A 82 -9.29 2.81 -4.17
C PRO A 82 -8.36 3.06 -2.98
N ARG A 83 -8.20 4.34 -2.63
CA ARG A 83 -7.39 4.77 -1.49
C ARG A 83 -8.29 4.93 -0.26
N GLU A 84 -7.99 4.23 0.83
CA GLU A 84 -8.72 4.41 2.08
C GLU A 84 -8.24 5.64 2.85
N LYS A 85 -9.17 6.27 3.57
CA LYS A 85 -8.85 7.17 4.69
C LYS A 85 -9.12 6.42 6.00
N PRO A 86 -8.08 6.06 6.78
CA PRO A 86 -8.24 5.29 8.01
C PRO A 86 -9.15 5.95 9.05
N GLU A 87 -9.27 7.28 9.01
CA GLU A 87 -10.02 8.08 9.98
C GLU A 87 -11.54 8.03 9.78
N VAL A 88 -12.02 7.55 8.63
CA VAL A 88 -13.45 7.64 8.26
C VAL A 88 -14.03 6.28 7.84
N TRP A 89 -13.24 5.19 7.83
CA TRP A 89 -13.65 3.86 7.34
C TRP A 89 -14.37 3.91 5.98
N ALA A 90 -13.99 4.87 5.13
CA ALA A 90 -14.64 5.17 3.86
C ALA A 90 -13.67 4.94 2.70
N VAL A 91 -14.19 4.21 1.70
CA VAL A 91 -13.49 3.89 0.46
C VAL A 91 -13.96 4.85 -0.65
N TYR A 92 -13.03 5.54 -1.30
CA TYR A 92 -13.35 6.54 -2.32
C TYR A 92 -13.24 5.99 -3.74
N TYR A 93 -14.34 5.98 -4.49
CA TYR A 93 -14.35 5.78 -5.93
C TYR A 93 -14.20 7.14 -6.65
N GLN A 94 -13.26 7.26 -7.59
CA GLN A 94 -13.30 8.36 -8.56
C GLN A 94 -14.37 7.99 -9.60
N ALA A 95 -15.44 8.78 -9.65
CA ALA A 95 -16.48 8.69 -10.69
C ALA A 95 -16.01 9.34 -11.99
#